data_AF-A0AAU5JI11-F1
#
_entry.id   AF-A0AAU5JI11-F1
#
_cell.length_a   1.000
_cell.length_b   1.000
_cell.length_c   1.000
_cell.angle_alpha   90.00
_cell.angle_beta   90.00
_cell.angle_gamma   90.00
#
_symmetry.space_group_name_H-M   'P 1'
#
loop_
_entity.id
_entity.type
_entity.pdbx_description
1 polymer ?
#
loop_
_entity_poly.entity_id
_entity_poly.type
_entity_poly.pdbx_seq_one_letter_code
_entity_poly.pdbx_strand_id
1 'polypeptide(L)'
;MSKPRLIPTGTCWCGCEKEVGLGKFFAPGHDKAAEAALIAVNWNRSVPEFLHAHGYGPQHSVSRAAVDAGVWEECDECTSKPGYRGAPASVAKHRTQHRTTEK
;
A
#
# COMPACT_ATOMS: atom_id res chain seq x y z
N MET A 1 4.67 -21.59 -8.59
CA MET A 1 6.03 -21.02 -8.73
C MET A 1 6.42 -20.39 -7.40
N SER A 2 7.53 -20.82 -6.79
CA SER A 2 8.05 -20.19 -5.57
C SER A 2 8.66 -18.84 -5.92
N LYS A 3 8.20 -17.76 -5.28
CA LYS A 3 8.82 -16.44 -5.46
C LYS A 3 10.25 -16.46 -4.89
N PRO A 4 11.24 -15.88 -5.59
CA PRO A 4 12.60 -15.81 -5.08
C PRO A 4 12.64 -15.00 -3.78
N ARG A 5 13.43 -15.48 -2.81
CA ARG A 5 13.65 -14.77 -1.54
C ARG A 5 14.56 -13.57 -1.80
N LEU A 6 14.07 -12.37 -1.52
CA LEU A 6 14.86 -11.15 -1.58
C LEU A 6 15.71 -11.02 -0.30
N ILE A 7 16.97 -10.61 -0.45
CA ILE A 7 17.93 -10.46 0.66
C ILE A 7 18.34 -8.98 0.75
N PRO A 8 18.18 -8.32 1.91
CA PRO A 8 18.65 -6.94 2.12
C PRO A 8 20.16 -6.81 1.95
N THR A 9 20.62 -5.71 1.36
CA THR A 9 22.04 -5.48 1.03
C THR A 9 22.78 -4.60 2.04
N GLY A 10 22.07 -4.02 3.02
CA GLY A 10 22.63 -3.03 3.95
C GLY A 10 22.60 -1.59 3.42
N THR A 11 22.23 -1.41 2.14
CA THR A 11 22.07 -0.10 1.50
C THR A 11 20.62 0.11 1.05
N CYS A 12 20.18 1.37 1.02
CA CYS A 12 18.81 1.71 0.65
C CYS A 12 18.53 1.42 -0.83
N TRP A 13 17.55 0.56 -1.10
CA TRP A 13 17.18 0.14 -2.45
C TRP A 13 16.51 1.23 -3.32
N CYS A 14 16.23 2.41 -2.75
CA CYS A 14 15.80 3.55 -3.57
C CYS A 14 16.94 4.15 -4.41
N GLY A 15 18.18 3.68 -4.25
CA GLY A 15 19.35 4.15 -5.00
C GLY A 15 20.07 5.36 -4.40
N CYS A 16 19.70 5.83 -3.20
CA CYS A 16 20.38 6.96 -2.54
C CYS A 16 21.64 6.56 -1.76
N GLU A 17 22.08 5.29 -1.87
CA GLU A 17 23.29 4.72 -1.25
C GLU A 17 23.37 4.74 0.29
N LYS A 18 22.40 5.35 0.96
CA LYS A 18 22.33 5.44 2.42
C LYS A 18 22.34 4.05 3.06
N GLU A 19 23.16 3.87 4.07
CA GLU A 19 23.15 2.66 4.90
C GLU A 19 21.81 2.52 5.64
N VAL A 20 21.31 1.28 5.71
CA VAL A 20 20.06 0.93 6.38
C VAL A 20 20.30 -0.16 7.42
N GLY A 21 19.51 -0.13 8.49
CA GLY A 21 19.64 -1.10 9.58
C GLY A 21 19.49 -2.56 9.11
N LEU A 22 20.05 -3.48 9.90
CA LEU A 22 20.02 -4.92 9.64
C LEU A 22 18.60 -5.39 9.27
N GLY A 23 18.48 -6.14 8.18
CA GLY A 23 17.20 -6.70 7.71
C GLY A 23 16.28 -5.71 7.00
N LYS A 24 16.67 -4.44 6.82
CA LYS A 24 15.87 -3.43 6.11
C LYS A 24 16.31 -3.27 4.66
N PHE A 25 15.34 -3.09 3.75
CA PHE A 25 15.58 -2.78 2.34
C PHE A 25 15.64 -1.27 2.08
N PHE A 26 14.95 -0.46 2.87
CA PHE A 26 14.78 0.98 2.64
C PHE A 26 15.06 1.79 3.90
N ALA A 27 15.55 3.02 3.69
CA ALA A 27 15.51 4.06 4.71
C ALA A 27 14.05 4.48 4.97
N PRO A 28 13.73 5.10 6.13
CA PRO A 28 12.36 5.49 6.45
C PRO A 28 11.71 6.36 5.36
N GLY A 29 10.59 5.89 4.81
CA GLY A 29 9.83 6.58 3.74
C GLY A 29 10.37 6.40 2.32
N HIS A 30 11.52 5.74 2.15
CA HIS A 30 12.15 5.58 0.83
C HIS A 30 11.55 4.44 0.00
N ASP A 31 10.76 3.56 0.61
CA ASP A 31 9.94 2.55 -0.08
C ASP A 31 8.94 3.23 -1.02
N LYS A 32 8.26 4.27 -0.54
CA LYS A 32 7.33 5.06 -1.36
C LYS A 32 8.02 5.91 -2.41
N ALA A 33 9.20 6.43 -2.12
CA ALA A 33 10.00 7.12 -3.13
C ALA A 33 10.41 6.16 -4.26
N ALA A 34 10.84 4.94 -3.93
CA ALA A 34 11.20 3.92 -4.91
C ALA A 34 9.98 3.47 -5.74
N GLU A 35 8.82 3.25 -5.11
CA GLU A 35 7.56 2.96 -5.80
C GLU A 35 7.17 4.08 -6.77
N ALA A 36 7.22 5.34 -6.33
CA ALA A 36 6.91 6.48 -7.19
C ALA A 36 7.89 6.62 -8.37
N ALA A 37 9.18 6.37 -8.15
CA ALA A 37 10.19 6.36 -9.21
C ALA A 37 9.92 5.24 -10.23
N LEU A 38 9.55 4.04 -9.77
CA LEU A 38 9.13 2.95 -10.65
C LEU A 38 7.90 3.35 -11.48
N ILE A 39 6.93 4.00 -10.84
CA ILE A 39 5.73 4.50 -11.53
C ILE A 39 6.09 5.52 -12.61
N ALA A 40 7.02 6.43 -12.29
CA ALA A 40 7.50 7.46 -13.19
C ALA A 40 8.20 6.90 -14.43
N VAL A 41 9.03 5.87 -14.26
CA VAL A 41 9.81 5.26 -15.35
C VAL A 41 8.93 4.42 -16.28
N ASN A 42 7.97 3.68 -15.74
CA ASN A 42 7.24 2.65 -16.50
C ASN A 42 5.83 3.06 -16.94
N TRP A 43 5.21 4.03 -16.27
CA TRP A 43 3.82 4.45 -16.54
C TRP A 43 3.68 5.98 -16.56
N ASN A 44 4.65 6.67 -17.14
CA ASN A 44 4.59 8.12 -17.40
C ASN A 44 4.14 8.98 -16.20
N ARG A 45 4.58 8.62 -14.99
CA ARG A 45 4.20 9.29 -13.72
C ARG A 45 2.69 9.26 -13.42
N SER A 46 1.95 8.36 -14.05
CA SER A 46 0.50 8.24 -13.97
C SER A 46 0.10 7.02 -13.14
N VAL A 47 -0.33 7.26 -11.90
CA VAL A 47 -0.93 6.21 -11.07
C VAL A 47 -2.17 5.59 -11.73
N PRO A 48 -3.06 6.36 -12.40
CA PRO A 48 -4.17 5.76 -13.14
C PRO A 48 -3.72 4.78 -14.22
N GLU A 49 -2.69 5.10 -15.01
CA GLU A 49 -2.15 4.19 -16.03
C GLU A 49 -1.53 2.95 -15.39
N PHE A 50 -0.77 3.11 -14.30
CA PHE A 50 -0.23 1.99 -13.52
C PHE A 50 -1.34 1.05 -13.03
N LEU A 51 -2.41 1.60 -12.44
CA LEU A 51 -3.55 0.80 -11.97
C LEU A 51 -4.25 0.10 -13.13
N HIS A 52 -4.50 0.81 -14.24
CA HIS A 52 -5.14 0.26 -15.42
C HIS A 52 -4.31 -0.88 -16.04
N ALA A 53 -2.99 -0.72 -16.11
CA ALA A 53 -2.08 -1.77 -16.59
C ALA A 53 -2.11 -3.05 -15.72
N HIS A 54 -2.55 -2.94 -14.46
CA HIS A 54 -2.73 -4.09 -13.55
C HIS A 54 -4.20 -4.54 -13.45
N GLY A 55 -5.06 -4.06 -14.36
CA GLY A 55 -6.46 -4.45 -14.44
C GLY A 55 -7.38 -3.70 -13.48
N TYR A 56 -6.90 -2.69 -12.74
CA TYR A 56 -7.70 -1.91 -11.81
C TYR A 56 -8.21 -0.60 -12.43
N GLY A 57 -9.34 -0.10 -11.92
CA GLY A 57 -9.93 1.14 -12.41
C GLY A 57 -11.27 1.45 -11.74
N PRO A 58 -12.06 2.41 -12.27
CA PRO A 58 -13.34 2.80 -11.69
C PRO A 58 -14.33 1.64 -11.50
N GLN A 59 -14.27 0.64 -12.39
CA GLN A 59 -15.12 -0.56 -12.34
C GLN A 59 -14.48 -1.75 -11.61
N HIS A 60 -13.17 -1.71 -11.34
CA HIS A 60 -12.44 -2.78 -10.67
C HIS A 60 -11.54 -2.19 -9.57
N SER A 61 -12.10 -2.09 -8.38
CA SER A 61 -11.49 -1.41 -7.24
C SER A 61 -10.30 -2.20 -6.66
N VAL A 62 -9.11 -1.59 -6.69
CA VAL A 62 -7.90 -2.17 -6.09
C VAL A 62 -8.03 -2.35 -4.57
N SER A 63 -8.70 -1.42 -3.88
CA SER A 63 -8.93 -1.55 -2.43
C SER A 63 -9.94 -2.64 -2.10
N ARG A 64 -10.93 -2.88 -2.96
CA ARG A 64 -11.83 -4.04 -2.82
C ARG A 64 -11.08 -5.34 -3.05
N ALA A 65 -10.28 -5.42 -4.11
CA ALA A 65 -9.48 -6.61 -4.40
C ALA A 65 -8.50 -6.95 -3.25
N ALA A 66 -7.94 -5.94 -2.57
CA ALA A 66 -7.11 -6.15 -1.38
C ALA A 66 -7.90 -6.76 -0.19
N VAL A 67 -9.16 -6.37 -0.02
CA VAL A 67 -10.06 -6.98 0.99
C VAL A 67 -10.42 -8.41 0.60
N ASP A 68 -10.80 -8.65 -0.65
CA ASP A 68 -11.17 -9.98 -1.14
C ASP A 68 -9.98 -10.95 -1.09
N ALA A 69 -8.74 -10.46 -1.22
CA ALA A 69 -7.51 -11.22 -1.05
C ALA A 69 -7.10 -11.47 0.42
N GLY A 70 -7.85 -10.93 1.39
CA GLY A 70 -7.60 -11.10 2.83
C GLY A 70 -6.38 -10.35 3.36
N VAL A 71 -5.79 -9.42 2.59
CA VAL A 71 -4.66 -8.61 3.06
C VAL A 71 -5.09 -7.31 3.74
N TRP A 72 -6.28 -6.81 3.39
CA TRP A 72 -6.91 -5.63 3.96
C TRP A 72 -8.28 -5.98 4.56
N GLU A 73 -8.79 -5.11 5.43
CA GLU A 73 -10.11 -5.19 6.04
C GLU A 73 -11.00 -4.04 5.55
N GLU A 74 -12.32 -4.26 5.53
CA GLU A 74 -13.33 -3.21 5.40
C GLU A 74 -14.02 -3.00 6.75
N CYS A 75 -14.14 -1.75 7.18
CA CYS A 75 -14.91 -1.38 8.37
C CYS A 75 -16.41 -1.47 8.06
N ASP A 76 -17.11 -2.34 8.79
CA ASP A 76 -18.54 -2.58 8.70
C ASP A 76 -19.38 -1.56 9.48
N GLU A 77 -18.78 -0.91 10.48
CA GLU A 77 -19.39 0.12 11.34
C GLU A 77 -19.54 1.49 10.64
N CYS A 78 -18.93 1.72 9.46
CA CYS A 78 -19.08 2.97 8.74
C CYS A 78 -20.49 3.18 8.17
N THR A 79 -21.00 4.40 8.30
CA THR A 79 -22.23 4.87 7.63
C THR A 79 -22.06 5.03 6.12
N SER A 80 -20.86 5.40 5.65
CA SER A 80 -20.54 5.44 4.22
C SER A 80 -20.42 4.03 3.63
N LYS A 81 -20.89 3.86 2.39
CA LYS A 81 -20.69 2.63 1.61
C LYS A 81 -19.94 2.93 0.29
N PRO A 82 -18.84 2.21 0.00
CA PRO A 82 -18.21 1.21 0.86
C PRO A 82 -17.63 1.82 2.14
N GLY A 83 -17.47 0.97 3.17
CA GLY A 83 -16.82 1.39 4.41
C GLY A 83 -15.34 1.69 4.21
N TYR A 84 -14.69 2.23 5.24
CA TYR A 84 -13.24 2.47 5.19
C TYR A 84 -12.49 1.14 4.99
N ARG A 85 -11.56 1.10 4.03
CA ARG A 85 -10.72 -0.07 3.75
C ARG A 85 -9.26 0.23 4.01
N GLY A 86 -8.55 -0.71 4.62
CA GLY A 86 -7.13 -0.54 4.90
C GLY A 86 -6.48 -1.79 5.49
N ALA A 87 -5.18 -1.68 5.80
CA ALA A 87 -4.51 -2.71 6.60
C ALA A 87 -5.18 -2.87 7.97
N PRO A 88 -5.12 -4.06 8.60
CA PRO A 88 -5.80 -4.33 9.88
C PRO A 88 -5.55 -3.29 10.97
N ALA A 89 -4.29 -2.85 11.15
CA ALA A 89 -3.94 -1.82 12.13
C ALA A 89 -4.60 -0.47 11.84
N SER A 90 -4.73 -0.10 10.56
CA SER A 90 -5.39 1.13 10.13
C SER A 90 -6.89 1.06 10.39
N VAL A 91 -7.52 -0.08 10.11
CA VAL A 91 -8.96 -0.29 10.36
C VAL A 91 -9.25 -0.32 11.86
N ALA A 92 -8.42 -0.97 12.67
CA ALA A 92 -8.54 -0.96 14.13
C ALA A 92 -8.46 0.47 14.70
N LYS A 93 -7.47 1.26 14.24
CA LYS A 93 -7.36 2.69 14.61
C LYS A 93 -8.56 3.50 14.13
N HIS A 94 -9.03 3.25 12.91
CA HIS A 94 -10.23 3.90 12.37
C HIS A 94 -11.46 3.61 13.24
N ARG A 95 -11.71 2.35 13.61
CA ARG A 95 -12.82 1.97 14.50
C ARG A 95 -12.76 2.72 15.84
N THR A 96 -11.59 2.81 16.48
CA THR A 96 -11.50 3.51 17.78
C THR A 96 -11.76 5.01 17.67
N GLN A 97 -11.31 5.65 16.58
CA GLN A 97 -11.50 7.09 16.36
C GLN A 97 -12.94 7.43 15.99
N HIS A 98 -13.58 6.59 15.17
CA HIS A 98 -14.93 6.83 14.68
C HIS A 98 -16.03 6.33 15.63
N ARG A 99 -15.73 5.46 16.60
CA ARG A 99 -16.68 5.11 17.69
C ARG A 99 -16.96 6.28 18.64
N THR A 100 -16.13 7.32 18.63
CA THR A 100 -16.21 8.48 19.54
C THR A 100 -16.85 9.72 18.93
N THR A 101 -17.30 9.69 17.67
CA THR A 101 -17.79 10.89 16.96
C THR A 101 -19.28 10.86 16.62
N GLU A 102 -20.09 10.13 17.40
CA GLU A 102 -21.55 10.13 17.26
C GLU A 102 -22.20 10.36 18.64
N LYS A 103 -22.14 11.61 19.12
CA LYS A 103 -23.01 12.13 20.18
C LYS A 103 -23.61 13.47 19.76
#